data_AF-A0A261R828-F1
#
_entry.id   AF-A0A261R828-F1
#
_cell.length_a   1.000
_cell.length_b   1.000
_cell.length_c   1.000
_cell.angle_alpha   90.00
_cell.angle_beta   90.00
_cell.angle_gamma   90.00
#
_symmetry.space_group_name_H-M   'P 1'
#
loop_
_entity.id
_entity.type
_entity.pdbx_description
1 polymer ?
#
loop_
_entity_poly.entity_id
_entity_poly.type
_entity_poly.pdbx_seq_one_letter_code
_entity_poly.pdbx_strand_id
1 'polypeptide(L)'
;MQGAELEYLHGRLCTPQWRGFLRAQAEEFRAHLSTAELRGLMHRIGGRYAALYPLPPCASIAELRDAMNAAWAPLDWGLVALAEQDDAALLIEHFCTPLAAGFGAGELEWTPAFLEGVYQGWMSAAGAGDTLQVRLQHADPETGSLRFVFSK
;
A
#
# COMPACT_ATOMS: atom_id res chain seq x y z
N MET A 1 -6.41 -14.51 -16.50
CA MET A 1 -6.78 -13.15 -16.91
C MET A 1 -5.77 -12.71 -17.95
N GLN A 2 -6.20 -12.28 -19.14
CA GLN A 2 -5.31 -11.88 -20.23
C GLN A 2 -4.78 -10.46 -19.97
N GLY A 3 -3.60 -10.10 -20.49
CA GLY A 3 -2.94 -8.82 -20.19
C GLY A 3 -3.78 -7.57 -20.49
N ALA A 4 -4.58 -7.59 -21.56
CA ALA A 4 -5.46 -6.47 -21.92
C ALA A 4 -6.64 -6.27 -20.94
N GLU A 5 -7.12 -7.32 -20.28
CA GLU A 5 -8.19 -7.24 -19.28
C GLU A 5 -7.68 -6.56 -18.00
N LEU A 6 -6.46 -6.91 -17.58
CA LEU A 6 -5.76 -6.29 -16.45
C LEU A 6 -5.51 -4.79 -16.70
N GLU A 7 -5.02 -4.43 -17.89
CA GLU A 7 -4.78 -3.04 -18.24
C GLU A 7 -6.07 -2.20 -18.25
N TYR A 8 -7.17 -2.75 -18.78
CA TYR A 8 -8.49 -2.11 -18.73
C TYR A 8 -8.97 -1.89 -17.28
N LEU A 9 -8.78 -2.87 -16.40
CA LEU A 9 -9.15 -2.77 -14.98
C LEU A 9 -8.27 -1.74 -14.25
N HIS A 10 -6.96 -1.73 -14.49
CA HIS A 10 -6.03 -0.74 -13.92
C HIS A 10 -6.38 0.69 -14.33
N GLY A 11 -6.79 0.90 -15.58
CA GLY A 11 -7.28 2.20 -16.05
C GLY A 11 -8.53 2.71 -15.32
N ARG A 12 -9.23 1.85 -14.56
CA ARG A 12 -10.44 2.16 -13.80
C ARG A 12 -10.24 2.23 -12.29
N LEU A 13 -9.06 1.82 -11.78
CA LEU A 13 -8.76 1.85 -10.34
C LEU A 13 -8.63 3.27 -9.76
N CYS A 14 -8.54 4.30 -10.60
CA CYS A 14 -8.53 5.69 -10.14
C CYS A 14 -9.58 6.52 -10.89
N THR A 15 -10.48 7.15 -10.13
CA THR A 15 -11.53 8.02 -10.68
C THR A 15 -10.93 9.17 -11.53
N PRO A 16 -11.48 9.46 -12.73
CA PRO A 16 -10.91 10.48 -13.62
C PRO A 16 -10.76 11.87 -13.00
N GLN A 17 -11.65 12.23 -12.05
CA GLN A 17 -11.60 13.49 -11.32
C GLN A 17 -10.24 13.73 -10.63
N TRP A 18 -9.62 12.67 -10.09
CA TRP A 18 -8.39 12.76 -9.31
C TRP A 18 -7.13 12.49 -10.12
N ARG A 19 -7.25 11.75 -11.23
CA ARG A 19 -6.09 11.27 -11.99
C ARG A 19 -5.19 12.39 -12.51
N GLY A 20 -5.78 13.44 -13.09
CA GLY A 20 -5.00 14.58 -13.59
C GLY A 20 -4.29 15.33 -12.46
N PHE A 21 -5.00 15.52 -11.33
CA PHE A 21 -4.47 16.17 -10.14
C PHE A 21 -3.30 15.38 -9.52
N LEU A 22 -3.45 14.07 -9.33
CA LEU A 22 -2.43 13.21 -8.74
C LEU A 22 -1.17 13.11 -9.61
N ARG A 23 -1.32 13.12 -10.95
CA ARG A 23 -0.18 13.16 -11.88
C ARG A 23 0.59 14.47 -11.81
N ALA A 24 -0.12 15.61 -11.85
CA ALA A 24 0.52 16.91 -11.69
C ALA A 24 1.21 17.03 -10.31
N GLN A 25 0.60 16.49 -9.26
CA GLN A 25 1.20 16.42 -7.93
C GLN A 25 2.47 15.57 -7.92
N ALA A 26 2.47 14.39 -8.56
CA ALA A 26 3.66 13.54 -8.66
C ALA A 26 4.81 14.25 -9.37
N GLU A 27 4.52 14.93 -10.49
CA GLU A 27 5.51 15.70 -11.24
C GLU A 27 6.13 16.81 -10.39
N GLU A 28 5.30 17.60 -9.70
CA GLU A 28 5.75 18.69 -8.83
C GLU A 28 6.60 18.16 -7.66
N PHE A 29 6.19 17.05 -7.07
CA PHE A 29 6.89 16.39 -5.98
C PHE A 29 8.28 15.91 -6.41
N ARG A 30 8.38 15.24 -7.56
CA ARG A 30 9.67 14.78 -8.09
C ARG A 30 10.60 15.92 -8.51
N ALA A 31 10.05 17.07 -8.92
CA ALA A 31 10.86 18.23 -9.26
C ALA A 31 11.58 18.84 -8.05
N HIS A 32 11.09 18.60 -6.83
CA HIS A 32 11.54 19.30 -5.62
C HIS A 32 12.06 18.38 -4.51
N LEU A 33 11.74 17.09 -4.53
CA LEU A 33 12.07 16.15 -3.47
C LEU A 33 12.81 14.95 -4.06
N SER A 34 13.82 14.47 -3.33
CA SER A 34 14.44 13.18 -3.63
C SER A 34 13.46 12.02 -3.39
N THR A 35 13.69 10.88 -4.04
CA THR A 35 12.90 9.66 -3.82
C THR A 35 12.84 9.25 -2.35
N ALA A 36 13.94 9.43 -1.59
CA ALA A 36 13.98 9.13 -0.17
C ALA A 36 13.07 10.06 0.66
N GLU A 37 13.07 11.35 0.36
CA GLU A 37 12.17 12.32 0.99
C GLU A 37 10.70 12.03 0.67
N LEU A 38 10.40 11.67 -0.59
CA LEU A 38 9.06 11.26 -1.02
C LEU A 38 8.58 10.01 -0.30
N ARG A 39 9.42 8.98 -0.20
CA ARG A 39 9.11 7.77 0.57
C ARG A 39 8.82 8.11 2.03
N GLY A 40 9.66 8.94 2.65
CA GLY A 40 9.45 9.40 4.03
C GLY A 40 8.15 10.19 4.21
N LEU A 41 7.81 11.05 3.25
CA LEU A 41 6.54 11.78 3.23
C LEU A 41 5.35 10.81 3.15
N MET A 42 5.36 9.91 2.16
CA MET A 42 4.27 8.95 1.94
C MET A 42 4.10 8.00 3.12
N HIS A 43 5.18 7.52 3.71
CA HIS A 43 5.12 6.70 4.93
C HIS A 43 4.47 7.45 6.09
N ARG A 44 4.79 8.74 6.30
CA ARG A 44 4.13 9.55 7.33
C ARG A 44 2.65 9.79 7.02
N ILE A 45 2.28 9.98 5.75
CA ILE A 45 0.88 10.08 5.34
C ILE A 45 0.14 8.76 5.65
N GLY A 46 0.75 7.62 5.34
CA GLY A 46 0.21 6.30 5.64
C GLY A 46 0.03 6.06 7.14
N GLY A 47 1.01 6.41 7.96
CA GLY A 47 0.89 6.31 9.42
C GLY A 47 -0.23 7.19 9.99
N ARG A 48 -0.40 8.42 9.46
CA ARG A 48 -1.55 9.28 9.83
C ARG A 48 -2.87 8.68 9.39
N TYR A 49 -2.92 8.07 8.20
CA TYR A 49 -4.11 7.40 7.70
C TYR A 49 -4.51 6.22 8.60
N ALA A 50 -3.56 5.35 8.97
CA ALA A 50 -3.80 4.23 9.88
C ALA A 50 -4.34 4.70 11.25
N ALA A 51 -3.85 5.82 11.77
CA ALA A 51 -4.35 6.39 13.02
C ALA A 51 -5.79 6.95 12.91
N LEU A 52 -6.17 7.49 11.74
CA LEU A 52 -7.53 7.97 11.48
C LEU A 52 -8.52 6.83 11.22
N TYR A 53 -8.04 5.72 10.66
CA TYR A 53 -8.83 4.54 10.31
C TYR A 53 -8.22 3.30 10.98
N PRO A 54 -8.33 3.16 12.31
CA PRO A 54 -7.79 2.01 13.02
C PRO A 54 -8.60 0.74 12.67
N LEU A 55 -7.91 -0.39 12.60
CA LEU A 55 -8.57 -1.69 12.52
C LEU A 55 -9.17 -2.09 13.87
N PRO A 56 -10.26 -2.88 13.89
CA PRO A 56 -10.73 -3.50 15.12
C PRO A 56 -9.67 -4.46 15.69
N PRO A 57 -9.74 -4.79 17.00
CA PRO A 57 -8.89 -5.82 17.58
C PRO A 57 -9.06 -7.15 16.84
N CYS A 58 -7.94 -7.78 16.46
CA CYS A 58 -7.90 -9.06 15.74
C CYS A 58 -7.16 -10.09 16.60
N ALA A 59 -7.71 -11.28 16.75
CA ALA A 59 -7.14 -12.39 17.52
C ALA A 59 -6.30 -13.36 16.66
N SER A 60 -6.33 -13.22 15.33
CA SER A 60 -5.58 -14.07 14.41
C SER A 60 -5.14 -13.31 13.15
N ILE A 61 -4.18 -13.88 12.41
CA ILE A 61 -3.74 -13.35 11.10
C ILE A 61 -4.91 -13.38 10.10
N ALA A 62 -5.79 -14.37 10.17
CA ALA A 62 -6.98 -14.45 9.31
C ALA A 62 -7.93 -13.27 9.58
N GLU A 63 -8.21 -12.97 10.85
CA GLU A 63 -9.03 -11.81 11.23
C GLU A 63 -8.36 -10.48 10.83
N LEU A 64 -7.04 -10.38 10.99
CA LEU A 64 -6.28 -9.19 10.57
C LEU A 64 -6.39 -8.97 9.05
N ARG A 65 -6.22 -10.02 8.25
CA ARG A 65 -6.42 -9.99 6.80
C ARG A 65 -7.83 -9.51 6.46
N ASP A 66 -8.85 -10.07 7.12
CA ASP A 66 -10.25 -9.74 6.84
C ASP A 66 -10.56 -8.28 7.21
N ALA A 67 -10.02 -7.80 8.34
CA ALA A 67 -10.12 -6.40 8.76
C ALA A 67 -9.43 -5.44 7.77
N MET A 68 -8.23 -5.78 7.29
CA MET A 68 -7.52 -5.00 6.27
C MET A 68 -8.34 -4.91 4.97
N ASN A 69 -8.88 -6.04 4.49
CA ASN A 69 -9.72 -6.05 3.28
C ASN A 69 -11.01 -5.26 3.48
N ALA A 70 -11.64 -5.35 4.65
CA ALA A 70 -12.83 -4.57 4.97
C ALA A 70 -12.56 -3.06 5.00
N ALA A 71 -11.36 -2.63 5.41
CA ALA A 71 -10.95 -1.23 5.37
C ALA A 71 -10.72 -0.72 3.94
N TRP A 72 -10.20 -1.56 3.04
CA TRP A 72 -9.91 -1.18 1.65
C TRP A 72 -11.10 -1.27 0.70
N ALA A 73 -12.03 -2.20 0.95
CA ALA A 73 -13.14 -2.47 0.05
C ALA A 73 -14.02 -1.25 -0.29
N PRO A 74 -14.42 -0.38 0.67
CA PRO A 74 -15.24 0.80 0.37
C PRO A 74 -14.54 1.85 -0.50
N LEU A 75 -13.21 1.76 -0.62
CA LEU A 75 -12.39 2.73 -1.34
C LEU A 75 -11.95 2.22 -2.71
N ASP A 76 -12.21 0.94 -3.02
CA ASP A 76 -11.62 0.23 -4.16
C ASP A 76 -10.09 0.29 -4.16
N TRP A 77 -9.48 0.17 -2.96
CA TRP A 77 -8.03 0.27 -2.78
C TRP A 77 -7.29 -1.05 -2.86
N GLY A 78 -7.94 -2.11 -3.35
CA GLY A 78 -7.30 -3.41 -3.58
C GLY A 78 -7.65 -4.45 -2.52
N LEU A 79 -6.92 -5.57 -2.58
CA LEU A 79 -7.13 -6.75 -1.74
C LEU A 79 -5.82 -7.15 -1.05
N VAL A 80 -5.92 -7.72 0.14
CA VAL A 80 -4.76 -8.13 0.95
C VAL A 80 -4.78 -9.63 1.20
N ALA A 81 -3.64 -10.28 0.99
CA ALA A 81 -3.33 -11.60 1.50
C ALA A 81 -2.20 -11.52 2.52
N LEU A 82 -2.28 -12.36 3.56
CA LEU A 82 -1.26 -12.49 4.60
C LEU A 82 -0.75 -13.92 4.62
N ALA A 83 0.56 -14.11 4.75
CA ALA A 83 1.18 -15.41 4.92
C ALA A 83 2.32 -15.32 5.93
N GLU A 84 2.35 -16.25 6.89
CA GLU A 84 3.53 -16.42 7.74
C GLU A 84 4.69 -16.93 6.89
N GLN A 85 5.91 -16.49 7.21
CA GLN A 85 7.14 -16.95 6.60
C GLN A 85 8.06 -17.54 7.68
N ASP A 86 9.11 -18.22 7.25
CA ASP A 86 10.20 -18.63 8.13
C ASP A 86 10.79 -17.39 8.85
N ASP A 87 11.39 -17.59 10.02
CA ASP A 87 11.99 -16.54 10.88
C ASP A 87 11.00 -15.53 11.50
N ALA A 88 9.74 -15.91 11.69
CA ALA A 88 8.70 -15.07 12.30
C ALA A 88 8.42 -13.75 11.55
N ALA A 89 8.69 -13.74 10.24
CA ALA A 89 8.29 -12.66 9.35
C ALA A 89 6.85 -12.87 8.86
N LEU A 90 6.12 -11.78 8.63
CA LEU A 90 4.80 -11.81 8.01
C LEU A 90 4.87 -11.19 6.62
N LEU A 91 4.48 -11.96 5.61
CA LEU A 91 4.32 -11.48 4.24
C LEU A 91 2.95 -10.82 4.07
N ILE A 92 2.95 -9.63 3.46
CA ILE A 92 1.74 -8.89 3.09
C ILE A 92 1.77 -8.73 1.58
N GLU A 93 0.85 -9.39 0.88
CA GLU A 93 0.63 -9.18 -0.54
C GLU A 93 -0.61 -8.30 -0.73
N HIS A 94 -0.45 -7.20 -1.43
CA HIS A 94 -1.52 -6.27 -1.75
C HIS A 94 -1.71 -6.20 -3.26
N PHE A 95 -2.90 -6.55 -3.71
CA PHE A 95 -3.26 -6.66 -5.12
C PHE A 95 -4.13 -5.48 -5.55
N CYS A 96 -4.02 -5.10 -6.82
CA CYS A 96 -4.89 -4.11 -7.45
C CYS A 96 -4.83 -2.72 -6.78
N THR A 97 -3.64 -2.26 -6.40
CA THR A 97 -3.51 -0.92 -5.81
C THR A 97 -3.80 0.18 -6.84
N PRO A 98 -4.48 1.29 -6.48
CA PRO A 98 -4.76 2.38 -7.41
C PRO A 98 -3.55 3.29 -7.66
N LEU A 99 -2.39 3.05 -7.03
CA LEU A 99 -1.23 3.95 -7.04
C LEU A 99 -0.69 4.19 -8.45
N ALA A 100 -0.48 3.13 -9.24
CA ALA A 100 0.00 3.26 -10.62
C ALA A 100 -1.02 3.99 -11.53
N ALA A 101 -2.31 3.74 -11.32
CA ALA A 101 -3.37 4.40 -12.07
C ALA A 101 -3.48 5.91 -11.72
N GLY A 102 -3.32 6.24 -10.44
CA GLY A 102 -3.43 7.59 -9.89
C GLY A 102 -2.21 8.46 -10.16
N PHE A 103 -1.03 8.03 -9.70
CA PHE A 103 0.20 8.82 -9.81
C PHE A 103 0.97 8.55 -11.10
N GLY A 104 0.81 7.37 -11.70
CA GLY A 104 1.55 6.91 -12.87
C GLY A 104 2.46 5.72 -12.54
N ALA A 105 2.63 4.80 -13.48
CA ALA A 105 3.41 3.58 -13.28
C ALA A 105 4.89 3.85 -12.91
N GLY A 106 5.45 4.96 -13.39
CA GLY A 106 6.82 5.40 -13.05
C GLY A 106 7.00 5.87 -11.60
N GLU A 107 5.92 6.01 -10.83
CA GLU A 107 5.95 6.55 -9.46
C GLU A 107 5.93 5.46 -8.37
N LEU A 108 6.04 4.19 -8.78
CA LEU A 108 6.03 3.05 -7.84
C LEU A 108 7.31 2.92 -7.00
N GLU A 109 8.34 3.72 -7.26
CA GLU A 109 9.54 3.76 -6.40
C GLU A 109 9.26 4.39 -5.02
N TRP A 110 8.27 5.28 -4.93
CA TRP A 110 7.98 6.02 -3.69
C TRP A 110 6.52 5.97 -3.23
N THR A 111 5.55 5.86 -4.15
CA THR A 111 4.12 5.83 -3.79
C THR A 111 3.71 4.66 -2.88
N PRO A 112 4.26 3.43 -3.01
CA PRO A 112 3.91 2.32 -2.12
C PRO A 112 4.28 2.56 -0.65
N ALA A 113 5.17 3.52 -0.35
CA ALA A 113 5.51 3.87 1.02
C ALA A 113 4.30 4.38 1.81
N PHE A 114 3.24 4.86 1.14
CA PHE A 114 1.95 5.10 1.79
C PHE A 114 1.40 3.83 2.42
N LEU A 115 1.32 2.73 1.66
CA LEU A 115 0.82 1.44 2.18
C LEU A 115 1.79 0.84 3.21
N GLU A 116 3.11 1.00 3.04
CA GLU A 116 4.08 0.64 4.09
C GLU A 116 3.72 1.32 5.42
N GLY A 117 3.49 2.63 5.39
CA GLY A 117 3.14 3.40 6.59
C GLY A 117 1.79 3.02 7.17
N VAL A 118 0.79 2.71 6.33
CA VAL A 118 -0.51 2.24 6.81
C VAL A 118 -0.37 0.90 7.53
N TYR A 119 0.27 -0.07 6.87
CA TYR A 119 0.47 -1.40 7.46
C TYR A 119 1.32 -1.32 8.71
N GLN A 120 2.39 -0.51 8.73
CA GLN A 120 3.17 -0.28 9.94
C GLN A 120 2.27 0.20 11.09
N GLY A 121 1.42 1.20 10.85
CA GLY A 121 0.52 1.73 11.87
C GLY A 121 -0.47 0.70 12.39
N TRP A 122 -1.08 -0.10 11.50
CA TRP A 122 -2.01 -1.15 11.89
C TRP A 122 -1.32 -2.31 12.64
N MET A 123 -0.14 -2.75 12.19
CA MET A 123 0.63 -3.80 12.87
C MET A 123 1.06 -3.35 14.27
N SER A 124 1.57 -2.12 14.41
CA SER A 124 1.94 -1.56 15.72
C SER A 124 0.74 -1.44 16.66
N ALA A 125 -0.44 -1.03 16.15
CA ALA A 125 -1.67 -0.96 16.95
C ALA A 125 -2.19 -2.35 17.38
N ALA A 126 -1.91 -3.40 16.60
CA ALA A 126 -2.21 -4.79 16.95
C ALA A 126 -1.26 -5.38 18.02
N GLY A 127 -0.31 -4.58 18.54
CA GLY A 127 0.62 -4.99 19.58
C GLY A 127 1.91 -5.62 19.05
N ALA A 128 2.17 -5.54 17.74
CA ALA A 128 3.45 -5.95 17.20
C ALA A 128 4.52 -4.95 17.66
N GLY A 129 5.52 -5.41 18.41
CA GLY A 129 6.47 -4.54 19.10
C GLY A 129 7.29 -3.63 18.18
N ASP A 130 7.84 -2.55 18.75
CA ASP A 130 8.48 -1.42 18.05
C ASP A 130 9.72 -1.76 17.20
N THR A 131 10.17 -3.00 17.24
CA THR A 131 11.35 -3.47 16.48
C THR A 131 11.01 -4.00 15.09
N LEU A 132 9.74 -4.31 14.82
CA LEU A 132 9.31 -4.85 13.54
C LEU A 132 8.88 -3.71 12.59
N GLN A 133 9.38 -3.77 11.36
CA GLN A 133 9.12 -2.80 10.31
C GLN A 133 8.48 -3.45 9.09
N VAL A 134 7.48 -2.77 8.51
CA VAL A 134 6.93 -3.13 7.19
C VAL A 134 7.80 -2.49 6.12
N ARG A 135 8.36 -3.30 5.21
CA ARG A 135 9.16 -2.83 4.06
C ARG A 135 8.65 -3.44 2.77
N LEU A 136 8.54 -2.63 1.71
CA LEU A 136 8.33 -3.12 0.35
C LEU A 136 9.53 -3.95 -0.08
N GLN A 137 9.26 -5.17 -0.53
CA GLN A 137 10.23 -6.07 -1.15
C GLN A 137 10.12 -6.06 -2.67
N HIS A 138 8.89 -5.96 -3.18
CA HIS A 138 8.65 -6.00 -4.61
C HIS A 138 7.40 -5.18 -4.98
N ALA A 139 7.49 -4.48 -6.11
CA ALA A 139 6.37 -3.85 -6.76
C ALA A 139 6.33 -4.35 -8.21
N ASP A 140 5.18 -4.84 -8.62
CA ASP A 140 4.91 -5.26 -10.00
C ASP A 140 4.03 -4.20 -10.67
N PRO A 141 4.59 -3.37 -11.55
CA PRO A 141 3.83 -2.34 -12.25
C PRO A 141 2.79 -2.88 -13.23
N GLU A 142 2.98 -4.10 -13.75
CA GLU A 142 2.07 -4.69 -14.74
C GLU A 142 0.80 -5.18 -14.09
N THR A 143 0.90 -5.79 -12.90
CA THR A 143 -0.24 -6.31 -12.14
C THR A 143 -0.75 -5.35 -11.06
N GLY A 144 -0.01 -4.27 -10.78
CA GLY A 144 -0.31 -3.38 -9.65
C GLY A 144 -0.21 -4.09 -8.29
N SER A 145 0.56 -5.19 -8.22
CA SER A 145 0.74 -5.98 -7.00
C SER A 145 1.95 -5.48 -6.23
N LEU A 146 1.82 -5.43 -4.92
CA LEU A 146 2.86 -4.97 -4.00
C LEU A 146 3.09 -6.06 -2.96
N ARG A 147 4.35 -6.34 -2.68
CA ARG A 147 4.77 -7.31 -1.66
C ARG A 147 5.54 -6.57 -0.58
N PHE A 148 5.06 -6.68 0.66
CA PHE A 148 5.72 -6.16 1.84
C PHE A 148 6.09 -7.31 2.78
N VAL A 149 7.17 -7.11 3.53
CA VAL A 149 7.55 -8.00 4.63
C VAL A 149 7.54 -7.20 5.91
N PHE A 150 6.90 -7.77 6.93
CA PHE A 150 6.94 -7.31 8.30
C PHE A 150 7.92 -8.17 9.09
N SER A 151 9.09 -7.61 9.37
CA SER A 151 10.21 -8.29 10.04
C SER A 151 11.02 -7.28 10.86
N LYS A 152 12.01 -7.74 11.62
CA LYS A 152 13.00 -6.83 12.22
C LYS A 152 13.80 -6.08 11.14
#